data_AF-A0A633LE69-F1
#
_entry.id   AF-A0A633LE69-F1
#
_cell.length_a   1.000
_cell.length_b   1.000
_cell.length_c   1.000
_cell.angle_alpha   90.00
_cell.angle_beta   90.00
_cell.angle_gamma   90.00
#
_symmetry.space_group_name_H-M   'P 1'
#
loop_
_entity.id
_entity.type
_entity.pdbx_description
1 polymer ?
#
loop_
_entity_poly.entity_id
_entity_poly.type
_entity_poly.pdbx_seq_one_letter_code
_entity_poly.pdbx_strand_id
1 'polypeptide(L)'
;MEEWAGDPLYLLVARWCMQQQRWVTRRDIETAFHLQSRRAAFQMTYISRKKARIVCRTRYCNNECGGRQYTEIRVKDILPPDGDGKPPVMRGARKKSGRRQGEMPHHRQVGNGISGHGCLWENLLKRARRDGDE
;
A
#
# COMPACT_ATOMS: atom_id res chain seq x y z
N MET A 1 -15.84 -17.62 -18.29
CA MET A 1 -15.28 -16.58 -17.39
C MET A 1 -14.07 -17.18 -16.64
N GLU A 2 -13.16 -17.81 -17.38
CA GLU A 2 -12.30 -18.88 -16.81
C GLU A 2 -10.80 -18.60 -16.97
N GLU A 3 -10.45 -17.86 -18.03
CA GLU A 3 -9.12 -17.33 -18.36
C GLU A 3 -8.40 -16.63 -17.19
N TRP A 4 -9.15 -16.08 -16.23
CA TRP A 4 -8.64 -15.30 -15.10
C TRP A 4 -8.91 -15.94 -13.73
N ALA A 5 -9.47 -17.15 -13.67
CA ALA A 5 -9.88 -17.78 -12.41
C ALA A 5 -8.70 -18.08 -11.46
N GLY A 6 -7.51 -18.31 -12.01
CA GLY A 6 -6.27 -18.52 -11.24
C GLY A 6 -5.51 -17.24 -10.88
N ASP A 7 -5.93 -16.06 -11.36
CA ASP A 7 -5.16 -14.83 -11.16
C ASP A 7 -5.42 -14.19 -9.78
N PRO A 8 -4.37 -13.72 -9.07
CA PRO A 8 -4.54 -13.02 -7.81
C PRO A 8 -5.33 -11.71 -7.99
N LEU A 9 -6.21 -11.42 -7.02
CA LEU A 9 -7.16 -10.29 -7.01
C LEU A 9 -6.58 -8.94 -7.47
N TYR A 10 -5.33 -8.62 -7.17
CA TYR A 10 -4.71 -7.36 -7.58
C TYR A 10 -4.58 -7.21 -9.11
N LEU A 11 -4.47 -8.32 -9.86
CA LEU A 11 -4.46 -8.31 -11.32
C LEU A 11 -5.87 -8.12 -11.89
N LEU A 12 -6.88 -8.75 -11.29
CA LEU A 12 -8.29 -8.54 -11.66
C LEU A 12 -8.68 -7.06 -11.47
N VAL A 13 -8.33 -6.49 -10.31
CA VAL A 13 -8.51 -5.05 -10.03
C VAL A 13 -7.71 -4.18 -11.01
N ALA A 14 -6.46 -4.53 -11.32
CA ALA A 14 -5.66 -3.78 -12.29
C ALA A 14 -6.25 -3.82 -13.71
N ARG A 15 -6.72 -4.98 -14.19
CA ARG A 15 -7.36 -5.13 -15.51
C ARG A 15 -8.62 -4.28 -15.60
N TRP A 16 -9.45 -4.33 -14.56
CA TRP A 16 -10.64 -3.50 -14.47
C TRP A 16 -10.29 -2.00 -14.47
N CYS A 17 -9.30 -1.57 -13.68
CA CYS A 17 -8.81 -0.19 -13.69
C CYS A 17 -8.29 0.26 -15.07
N MET A 18 -7.67 -0.64 -15.84
CA MET A 18 -7.19 -0.38 -17.20
C MET A 18 -8.36 -0.16 -18.18
N GLN A 19 -9.42 -0.96 -18.06
CA GLN A 19 -10.66 -0.80 -18.84
C GLN A 19 -11.36 0.54 -18.55
N GLN A 20 -11.25 1.08 -17.33
CA GLN A 20 -11.86 2.38 -16.99
C GLN A 20 -11.25 3.58 -17.73
N GLN A 21 -10.00 3.47 -18.21
CA GLN A 21 -9.21 4.54 -18.88
C GLN A 21 -9.07 5.90 -18.14
N ARG A 22 -9.68 6.05 -16.97
CA ARG A 22 -9.67 7.25 -16.11
C ARG A 22 -8.78 7.08 -14.88
N TRP A 23 -8.72 8.10 -14.04
CA TRP A 23 -8.25 7.97 -12.67
C TRP A 23 -9.31 7.25 -11.83
N VAL A 24 -8.85 6.25 -11.07
CA VAL A 24 -9.67 5.37 -10.23
C VAL A 24 -9.35 5.64 -8.77
N THR A 25 -10.39 5.89 -7.98
CA THR A 25 -10.31 6.12 -6.54
C THR A 25 -10.40 4.81 -5.76
N ARG A 26 -10.16 4.87 -4.45
CA ARG A 26 -10.43 3.75 -3.54
C ARG A 26 -11.91 3.32 -3.58
N ARG A 27 -12.84 4.29 -3.65
CA ARG A 27 -14.28 4.07 -3.60
C ARG A 27 -14.80 3.34 -4.84
N ASP A 28 -14.25 3.66 -6.01
CA ASP A 28 -14.53 2.95 -7.26
C ASP A 28 -14.28 1.43 -7.11
N ILE A 29 -13.16 1.06 -6.49
CA ILE A 29 -12.77 -0.35 -6.26
C ILE A 29 -13.63 -1.00 -5.17
N GLU A 30 -14.01 -0.26 -4.13
CA GLU A 30 -14.97 -0.73 -3.12
C GLU A 30 -16.30 -1.11 -3.77
N THR A 31 -16.83 -0.26 -4.66
CA THR A 31 -18.09 -0.51 -5.38
C THR A 31 -17.97 -1.65 -6.39
N ALA A 32 -16.93 -1.67 -7.23
CA ALA A 32 -16.81 -2.63 -8.33
C ALA A 32 -16.49 -4.07 -7.88
N PHE A 33 -15.79 -4.24 -6.76
CA PHE A 33 -15.37 -5.57 -6.25
C PHE A 33 -16.02 -5.92 -4.90
N HIS A 34 -16.99 -5.12 -4.43
CA HIS A 34 -17.63 -5.25 -3.11
C HIS A 34 -16.62 -5.41 -1.96
N LEU A 35 -15.49 -4.70 -2.04
CA LEU A 35 -14.41 -4.77 -1.07
C LEU A 35 -14.59 -3.74 0.05
N GLN A 36 -14.32 -4.16 1.29
CA GLN A 36 -14.14 -3.23 2.41
C GLN A 36 -13.05 -2.20 2.11
N SER A 37 -13.22 -0.96 2.55
CA SER A 37 -12.31 0.17 2.25
C SER A 37 -10.84 -0.11 2.56
N ARG A 38 -10.54 -0.85 3.64
CA ARG A 38 -9.17 -1.27 3.99
C ARG A 38 -8.57 -2.25 2.96
N ARG A 39 -9.38 -3.18 2.44
CA ARG A 39 -8.97 -4.12 1.38
C ARG A 39 -8.77 -3.38 0.05
N ALA A 40 -9.68 -2.47 -0.32
CA ALA A 40 -9.53 -1.66 -1.53
C ALA A 40 -8.25 -0.79 -1.50
N ALA A 41 -7.98 -0.08 -0.39
CA ALA A 41 -6.73 0.67 -0.20
C ALA A 41 -5.47 -0.22 -0.29
N PHE A 42 -5.53 -1.43 0.28
CA PHE A 42 -4.45 -2.39 0.16
C PHE A 42 -4.20 -2.79 -1.30
N GLN A 43 -5.25 -3.08 -2.08
CA GLN A 43 -5.11 -3.40 -3.51
C GLN A 43 -4.46 -2.25 -4.28
N MET A 44 -4.91 -1.00 -4.12
CA MET A 44 -4.29 0.17 -4.77
C MET A 44 -2.79 0.31 -4.42
N THR A 45 -2.46 0.11 -3.15
CA THR A 45 -1.07 0.20 -2.65
C THR A 45 -0.21 -0.96 -3.17
N TYR A 46 -0.80 -2.15 -3.32
CA TYR A 46 -0.11 -3.32 -3.86
C TYR A 46 0.15 -3.19 -5.36
N ILE A 47 -0.86 -2.74 -6.12
CA ILE A 47 -0.79 -2.48 -7.56
C ILE A 47 0.30 -1.44 -7.88
N SER A 48 0.29 -0.29 -7.19
CA SER A 48 1.29 0.78 -7.41
C SER A 48 2.72 0.39 -7.07
N ARG A 49 2.92 -0.62 -6.20
CA ARG A 49 4.23 -1.18 -5.87
C ARG A 49 4.68 -2.29 -6.84
N LYS A 50 3.77 -2.96 -7.55
CA LYS A 50 4.07 -4.11 -8.41
C LYS A 50 4.52 -3.70 -9.83
N LYS A 51 5.48 -2.78 -9.91
CA LYS A 51 5.98 -2.18 -11.16
C LYS A 51 6.50 -3.19 -12.20
N ALA A 52 7.00 -4.35 -11.76
CA ALA A 52 7.43 -5.42 -12.65
C ALA A 52 6.30 -6.07 -13.46
N ARG A 53 5.04 -5.97 -13.01
CA ARG A 53 3.88 -6.53 -13.73
C ARG A 53 2.84 -5.50 -14.15
N ILE A 54 2.88 -4.29 -13.60
CA ILE A 54 1.83 -3.29 -13.81
C ILE A 54 2.43 -1.93 -14.07
N VAL A 55 2.17 -1.39 -15.26
CA VAL A 55 2.51 -0.03 -15.66
C VAL A 55 1.35 0.87 -15.21
N CYS A 56 1.55 1.63 -14.14
CA CYS A 56 0.54 2.54 -13.61
C CYS A 56 1.13 3.89 -13.19
N ARG A 57 0.27 4.90 -13.15
CA ARG A 57 0.53 6.21 -12.53
C ARG A 57 -0.31 6.32 -11.26
N THR A 58 0.26 6.94 -10.23
CA THR A 58 -0.40 7.19 -8.95
C THR A 58 -0.27 8.66 -8.62
N ARG A 59 -1.34 9.30 -8.13
CA ARG A 59 -1.32 10.69 -7.63
C ARG A 59 -1.94 10.76 -6.24
N TYR A 60 -1.46 11.71 -5.45
CA TYR A 60 -2.04 12.08 -4.17
C TYR A 60 -2.88 13.33 -4.37
N CYS A 61 -4.17 13.23 -4.11
CA CYS A 61 -5.10 14.34 -4.17
C CYS A 61 -5.30 14.87 -2.75
N ASN A 62 -5.06 16.18 -2.56
CA ASN A 62 -5.48 16.88 -1.36
C ASN A 62 -6.99 17.14 -1.48
N ASN A 63 -7.75 16.98 -0.40
CA ASN A 63 -9.14 17.41 -0.41
C ASN A 63 -9.17 18.93 -0.18
N GLU A 64 -9.89 19.68 -1.01
CA GLU A 64 -9.85 21.16 -1.06
C GLU A 64 -10.21 21.79 0.28
N CYS A 65 -11.12 21.17 1.04
CA CYS A 65 -11.56 21.61 2.37
C CYS A 65 -10.68 21.05 3.52
N GLY A 66 -9.35 20.98 3.33
CA GLY A 66 -8.39 20.51 4.35
C GLY A 66 -8.55 19.03 4.77
N GLY A 67 -9.40 18.27 4.08
CA GLY A 67 -9.72 16.89 4.42
C GLY A 67 -8.59 15.90 4.11
N ARG A 68 -8.73 14.68 4.64
CA ARG A 68 -7.74 13.60 4.50
C ARG A 68 -7.38 13.36 3.03
N GLN A 69 -6.08 13.40 2.74
CA GLN A 69 -5.53 13.04 1.43
C GLN A 69 -5.99 11.66 0.98
N TYR A 70 -6.29 11.56 -0.31
CA TYR A 70 -6.65 10.30 -0.95
C TYR A 70 -5.78 10.04 -2.17
N THR A 71 -5.59 8.76 -2.47
CA THR A 71 -4.78 8.32 -3.60
C THR A 71 -5.69 7.95 -4.76
N GLU A 72 -5.28 8.33 -5.97
CA GLU A 72 -5.87 7.86 -7.22
C GLU A 72 -4.83 7.11 -8.04
N ILE A 73 -5.29 6.09 -8.77
CA ILE A 73 -4.46 5.27 -9.64
C ILE A 73 -5.01 5.27 -11.06
N ARG A 74 -4.14 5.30 -12.05
CA ARG A 74 -4.47 5.02 -13.45
C ARG A 74 -3.54 3.93 -13.96
N VAL A 75 -4.09 2.75 -14.22
CA VAL A 75 -3.36 1.66 -14.88
C VAL A 75 -3.31 1.96 -16.37
N LYS A 76 -2.13 1.81 -16.96
CA LYS A 76 -1.92 1.91 -18.41
C LYS A 76 -1.90 0.54 -19.07
N ASP A 77 -1.14 -0.38 -18.48
CA ASP A 77 -0.85 -1.68 -19.07
C ASP A 77 -0.47 -2.71 -17.99
N ILE A 78 -0.62 -3.99 -18.30
CA ILE A 78 -0.30 -5.12 -17.44
C ILE A 78 0.58 -6.07 -18.23
N LEU A 79 1.83 -6.16 -17.79
CA LEU A 79 2.83 -6.99 -18.43
C LEU A 79 2.52 -8.48 -18.20
N PRO A 80 2.82 -9.36 -19.17
CA PRO A 80 2.79 -10.80 -18.94
C PRO A 80 3.72 -11.16 -17.76
N PRO A 81 3.51 -12.32 -17.11
CA PRO A 81 4.52 -12.81 -16.18
C PRO A 81 5.87 -12.93 -16.93
N ASP A 82 6.94 -12.39 -16.35
CA ASP A 82 8.30 -12.64 -16.83
C ASP A 82 8.49 -14.15 -16.99
N GLY A 83 9.04 -14.58 -18.13
CA GLY A 83 8.96 -15.94 -18.65
C GLY A 83 9.62 -17.02 -17.78
N ASP A 84 8.95 -17.38 -16.68
CA ASP A 84 9.14 -18.57 -15.87
C ASP A 84 7.91 -18.69 -14.95
N GLY A 85 7.15 -19.79 -15.05
CA GLY A 85 5.83 -19.98 -14.42
C GLY A 85 5.80 -20.05 -12.88
N LYS A 86 6.79 -19.50 -12.18
CA LYS A 86 6.78 -19.39 -10.72
C LYS A 86 5.87 -18.23 -10.29
N PRO A 87 4.78 -18.48 -9.55
CA PRO A 87 4.09 -17.38 -8.86
C PRO A 87 5.11 -16.65 -7.99
N PRO A 88 5.04 -15.30 -7.89
CA PRO A 88 6.04 -14.54 -7.16
C PRO A 88 6.01 -14.98 -5.70
N VAL A 89 6.99 -15.80 -5.31
CA VAL A 89 7.09 -16.38 -3.97
C VAL A 89 6.96 -15.25 -2.98
N MET A 90 5.90 -15.27 -2.18
CA MET A 90 5.81 -14.41 -1.01
C MET A 90 7.03 -14.74 -0.15
N ARG A 91 8.06 -13.88 -0.18
CA ARG A 91 9.14 -13.92 0.80
C ARG A 91 8.49 -13.64 2.14
N GLY A 92 8.09 -14.72 2.80
CA GLY A 92 7.37 -14.69 4.06
C GLY A 92 8.12 -13.87 5.08
N ALA A 93 7.38 -13.25 6.01
CA ALA A 93 7.95 -12.51 7.11
C ALA A 93 9.07 -13.33 7.76
N ARG A 94 10.27 -12.74 7.85
CA ARG A 94 11.50 -13.38 8.35
C ARG A 94 11.25 -13.96 9.74
N LYS A 95 11.03 -15.28 9.82
CA LYS A 95 10.93 -16.01 11.10
C LYS A 95 12.27 -15.86 11.82
N LYS A 96 12.34 -14.99 12.83
CA LYS A 96 13.40 -15.03 13.84
C LYS A 96 13.07 -16.18 14.80
N SER A 97 13.80 -17.28 14.69
CA SER A 97 13.66 -18.46 15.55
C SER A 97 14.72 -18.49 16.65
N GLY A 98 14.28 -18.54 17.92
CA GLY A 98 15.09 -18.83 19.11
C GLY A 98 15.69 -17.61 19.84
N ARG A 99 15.81 -17.60 21.18
CA ARG A 99 15.29 -18.55 22.20
C ARG A 99 15.31 -17.92 23.62
N ARG A 100 14.17 -17.97 24.32
CA ARG A 100 13.92 -17.97 25.80
C ARG A 100 14.27 -16.77 26.72
N GLN A 101 13.18 -16.28 27.34
CA GLN A 101 12.95 -16.03 28.79
C GLN A 101 13.78 -15.02 29.59
N GLY A 102 13.07 -13.98 30.05
CA GLY A 102 13.42 -13.00 31.08
C GLY A 102 12.22 -12.06 31.22
N GLU A 103 11.71 -11.83 32.44
CA GLU A 103 10.31 -11.42 32.64
C GLU A 103 10.20 -10.39 33.81
N MET A 104 9.19 -9.51 33.91
CA MET A 104 7.88 -9.59 33.25
C MET A 104 7.35 -8.31 32.54
N PRO A 105 6.60 -7.33 33.13
CA PRO A 105 5.38 -6.91 32.44
C PRO A 105 5.16 -5.41 32.13
N HIS A 106 4.19 -5.21 31.22
CA HIS A 106 3.24 -4.09 31.16
C HIS A 106 3.65 -2.78 30.47
N HIS A 107 3.34 -2.68 29.17
CA HIS A 107 2.58 -1.53 28.67
C HIS A 107 1.58 -1.93 27.59
N ARG A 108 0.31 -1.50 27.74
CA ARG A 108 -0.69 -1.59 26.66
C ARG A 108 -0.29 -0.61 25.55
N GLN A 109 0.41 -1.08 24.52
CA GLN A 109 0.68 -0.23 23.36
C GLN A 109 -0.58 -0.15 22.47
N VAL A 110 -1.46 0.78 22.82
CA VAL A 110 -2.55 1.23 21.95
C VAL A 110 -1.98 1.64 20.60
N GLY A 111 -2.45 1.02 19.53
CA GLY A 111 -2.08 1.41 18.18
C GLY A 111 -2.65 2.78 17.87
N ASN A 112 -1.81 3.73 17.50
CA ASN A 112 -2.27 5.03 17.01
C ASN A 112 -1.55 5.42 15.71
N GLY A 113 -2.31 5.96 14.77
CA GLY A 113 -1.84 6.21 13.41
C GLY A 113 -1.06 7.51 13.31
N ILE A 114 0.22 7.43 12.94
CA ILE A 114 1.04 8.56 12.49
C ILE A 114 1.57 8.30 11.07
N SER A 115 0.64 8.16 10.13
CA SER A 115 0.91 8.21 8.69
C SER A 115 0.57 9.61 8.18
N GLY A 116 1.53 10.54 8.20
CA GLY A 116 1.30 11.92 7.74
C GLY A 116 2.37 12.97 8.06
N HIS A 117 3.37 12.67 8.90
CA HIS A 117 4.28 13.69 9.43
C HIS A 117 5.78 13.37 9.27
N GLY A 118 6.21 12.99 8.06
CA GLY A 118 7.65 12.94 7.73
C GLY A 118 8.34 14.27 8.08
N CYS A 119 7.71 15.39 7.72
CA CYS A 119 8.22 16.74 7.99
C CYS A 119 8.30 17.12 9.48
N LEU A 120 7.50 16.50 10.39
CA LEU A 120 7.54 16.85 11.81
C LEU A 120 8.69 16.14 12.53
N TRP A 121 8.90 14.86 12.23
CA TRP A 121 10.00 14.08 12.79
C TRP A 121 11.36 14.63 12.34
N GLU A 122 11.51 14.99 11.06
CA GLU A 122 12.70 15.69 10.56
C GLU A 122 12.96 17.01 11.30
N ASN A 123 11.92 17.80 11.59
CA ASN A 123 12.05 19.09 12.26
C ASN A 123 12.35 18.96 13.77
N LEU A 124 11.73 17.99 14.46
CA LEU A 124 12.04 17.69 15.86
C LEU A 124 13.49 17.21 16.02
N LEU A 125 13.97 16.32 15.14
CA LEU A 125 15.34 15.80 15.14
C LEU A 125 16.40 16.83 14.73
N LYS A 126 16.00 17.92 14.06
CA LYS A 126 16.86 19.08 13.78
C LYS A 126 16.93 20.04 14.97
N ARG A 127 15.82 20.23 15.69
CA ARG A 127 15.77 21.10 16.87
C ARG A 127 16.58 20.52 18.03
N ALA A 128 16.37 19.24 18.35
CA ALA A 128 17.14 18.52 19.37
C ALA A 128 18.66 18.38 19.09
N ARG A 129 19.12 18.72 17.87
CA ARG A 129 20.55 18.79 17.50
C ARG A 129 21.11 20.21 17.45
N ARG A 130 20.28 21.23 17.67
CA ARG A 130 20.69 22.64 17.77
C ARG A 130 20.75 23.10 19.23
N ASP A 131 19.93 22.51 20.09
CA ASP A 131 19.88 22.81 21.53
C ASP A 131 21.00 22.09 22.33
N GLY A 132 22.19 21.92 21.73
CA GLY A 132 23.32 21.14 22.29
C GLY A 132 24.69 21.81 22.20
N ASP A 133 24.75 23.05 21.74
CA ASP A 133 25.95 23.89 21.66
C ASP A 133 25.69 25.25 22.36
N GLU A 134 25.48 25.21 23.69
CA GLU A 134 25.59 26.37 24.60
C GLU A 134 26.06 25.90 26.00
#